data_AF-A0A034WU81-F1
#
_entry.id   AF-A0A034WU81-F1
#
_cell.length_a   1.000
_cell.length_b   1.000
_cell.length_c   1.000
_cell.angle_alpha   90.00
_cell.angle_beta   90.00
_cell.angle_gamma   90.00
#
_symmetry.space_group_name_H-M   'P 1'
#
loop_
_entity.id
_entity.type
_entity.pdbx_description
1 polymer ?
#
loop_
_entity_poly.entity_id
_entity_poly.type
_entity_poly.pdbx_seq_one_letter_code
_entity_poly.pdbx_strand_id
1 'polypeptide(L)'
;MPTESESAISEGRKRLEAIAFKGYINYLNYGLQRTNQIAKEALADPSMYSIDSQAMENERDILVKYVKDSDEALNAVLPTGKSEKNNRFFFGMGKDYVLEQFNRTRTAYVPIEKLTPEQRVSWDTLKKHGVLEYAEEKEKRSKNLALHIVDEFEKYMKALPAAEKEQEKEFSEVWDMYSKNELGLDKLEFGKKLFMRLFDYESEK
;
A
#
# COMPACT_ATOMS: atom_id res chain seq x y z
N MET A 1 -40.22 -8.10 15.76
CA MET A 1 -39.42 -6.90 16.04
C MET A 1 -38.10 -7.05 15.33
N PRO A 2 -37.80 -6.24 14.31
CA PRO A 2 -36.45 -6.16 13.77
C PRO A 2 -35.60 -5.29 14.70
N THR A 3 -34.42 -5.77 15.10
CA THR A 3 -33.38 -4.97 15.74
C THR A 3 -32.72 -4.10 14.67
N GLU A 4 -33.24 -2.90 14.48
CA GLU A 4 -32.72 -1.83 13.61
C GLU A 4 -31.43 -1.22 14.19
N SER A 5 -30.34 -1.98 14.23
CA SER A 5 -29.01 -1.41 14.51
C SER A 5 -27.93 -1.89 13.53
N GLU A 6 -28.32 -2.25 12.31
CA GLU A 6 -27.41 -2.07 11.17
C GLU A 6 -27.39 -0.57 10.87
N SER A 7 -26.50 0.19 11.53
CA SER A 7 -26.30 1.60 11.20
C SER A 7 -25.87 1.68 9.74
N ALA A 8 -26.77 2.07 8.86
CA ALA A 8 -26.47 2.23 7.45
C ALA A 8 -25.37 3.30 7.31
N ILE A 9 -24.15 2.85 7.01
CA ILE A 9 -22.99 3.72 6.74
C ILE A 9 -23.43 4.86 5.81
N SER A 10 -23.15 6.11 6.21
CA SER A 10 -23.54 7.29 5.44
C SER A 10 -22.98 7.24 4.02
N GLU A 11 -23.69 7.83 3.05
CA GLU A 11 -23.15 7.91 1.68
C GLU A 11 -21.82 8.69 1.64
N GLY A 12 -21.65 9.68 2.55
CA GLY A 12 -20.41 10.41 2.71
C GLY A 12 -19.25 9.48 3.09
N ARG A 13 -19.46 8.59 4.06
CA ARG A 13 -18.45 7.60 4.46
C ARG A 13 -18.13 6.60 3.35
N LYS A 14 -19.14 6.12 2.62
CA LYS A 14 -18.90 5.25 1.44
C LYS A 14 -18.03 5.92 0.39
N ARG A 15 -18.24 7.22 0.13
CA ARG A 15 -17.41 8.01 -0.79
C ARG A 15 -15.99 8.17 -0.28
N LEU A 16 -15.80 8.49 1.00
CA LEU A 16 -14.48 8.59 1.63
C LEU A 16 -13.70 7.27 1.54
N GLU A 17 -14.32 6.15 1.93
CA GLU A 17 -13.71 4.82 1.85
C GLU A 17 -13.32 4.45 0.41
N ALA A 18 -14.18 4.78 -0.58
CA ALA A 18 -13.89 4.53 -1.99
C ALA A 18 -12.71 5.36 -2.51
N ILE A 19 -12.59 6.63 -2.10
CA ILE A 19 -11.47 7.50 -2.48
C ILE A 19 -10.16 7.00 -1.87
N ALA A 20 -10.17 6.71 -0.56
CA ALA A 20 -9.00 6.17 0.15
C ALA A 20 -8.54 4.84 -0.48
N PHE A 21 -9.49 3.95 -0.78
CA PHE A 21 -9.19 2.67 -1.44
C PHE A 21 -8.60 2.87 -2.84
N LYS A 22 -9.21 3.72 -3.67
CA LYS A 22 -8.70 4.02 -5.01
C LYS A 22 -7.30 4.61 -4.95
N GLY A 23 -7.03 5.53 -4.01
CA GLY A 23 -5.70 6.09 -3.77
C GLY A 23 -4.68 5.02 -3.43
N TYR A 24 -5.03 4.10 -2.53
CA TYR A 24 -4.17 2.98 -2.15
C TYR A 24 -3.88 2.02 -3.30
N ILE A 25 -4.89 1.63 -4.09
CA ILE A 25 -4.69 0.78 -5.27
C ILE A 25 -3.80 1.47 -6.31
N ASN A 26 -3.97 2.78 -6.54
CA ASN A 26 -3.10 3.52 -7.45
C ASN A 26 -1.65 3.55 -6.95
N TYR A 27 -1.44 3.72 -5.65
CA TYR A 27 -0.12 3.65 -5.04
C TYR A 27 0.52 2.27 -5.23
N LEU A 28 -0.22 1.19 -4.96
CA LEU A 28 0.27 -0.19 -5.14
C LEU A 28 0.56 -0.52 -6.60
N ASN A 29 -0.34 -0.14 -7.52
CA ASN A 29 -0.15 -0.37 -8.95
C ASN A 29 1.08 0.38 -9.49
N TYR A 30 1.30 1.63 -9.05
CA TYR A 30 2.53 2.34 -9.38
C TYR A 30 3.76 1.56 -8.91
N GLY A 31 3.73 1.09 -7.66
CA GLY A 31 4.81 0.30 -7.09
C GLY A 31 5.11 -0.93 -7.93
N LEU A 32 4.11 -1.78 -8.12
CA LEU A 32 4.20 -3.02 -8.90
C LEU A 32 4.68 -2.78 -10.34
N GLN A 33 4.17 -1.76 -11.03
CA GLN A 33 4.59 -1.43 -12.40
C GLN A 33 6.07 -1.06 -12.44
N ARG A 34 6.51 -0.17 -11.54
CA ARG A 34 7.88 0.34 -11.57
C ARG A 34 8.87 -0.75 -11.20
N THR A 35 8.61 -1.53 -10.17
CA THR A 35 9.49 -2.62 -9.72
C THR A 35 9.49 -3.80 -10.68
N ASN A 36 8.36 -4.12 -11.32
CA ASN A 36 8.31 -5.11 -12.40
C ASN A 36 9.22 -4.72 -13.56
N GLN A 37 9.16 -3.46 -14.00
CA GLN A 37 10.04 -2.94 -15.05
C GLN A 37 11.52 -3.04 -14.64
N ILE A 38 11.86 -2.60 -13.42
CA ILE A 38 13.23 -2.69 -12.88
C ILE A 38 13.72 -4.15 -12.86
N ALA A 39 12.86 -5.09 -12.44
CA ALA A 39 13.22 -6.50 -12.40
C ALA A 39 13.45 -7.08 -13.80
N LYS A 40 12.62 -6.70 -14.79
CA LYS A 40 12.79 -7.10 -16.20
C LYS A 40 14.10 -6.54 -16.78
N GLU A 41 14.40 -5.28 -16.53
CA GLU A 41 15.64 -4.62 -16.97
C GLU A 41 16.88 -5.24 -16.31
N ALA A 42 16.80 -5.54 -15.02
CA ALA A 42 17.87 -6.23 -14.31
C ALA A 42 18.12 -7.62 -14.89
N LEU A 43 17.08 -8.43 -15.12
CA LEU A 43 17.19 -9.75 -15.74
C LEU A 43 17.77 -9.69 -17.16
N ALA A 44 17.56 -8.60 -17.90
CA ALA A 44 18.15 -8.40 -19.22
C ALA A 44 19.60 -7.88 -19.18
N ASP A 45 20.11 -7.48 -18.01
CA ASP A 45 21.45 -6.93 -17.86
C ASP A 45 22.51 -8.05 -17.93
N PRO A 46 23.56 -7.93 -18.78
CA PRO A 46 24.64 -8.91 -18.84
C PRO A 46 25.32 -9.17 -17.50
N SER A 47 25.30 -8.19 -16.59
CA SER A 47 25.88 -8.31 -15.25
C SER A 47 25.22 -9.44 -14.46
N MET A 48 23.93 -9.72 -14.66
CA MET A 48 23.22 -10.83 -14.00
C MET A 48 23.70 -12.23 -14.43
N TYR A 49 24.55 -12.31 -15.46
CA TYR A 49 25.13 -13.54 -15.99
C TYR A 49 26.66 -13.57 -15.86
N SER A 50 27.25 -12.63 -15.11
CA SER A 50 28.69 -12.53 -14.91
C SER A 50 29.28 -13.59 -13.97
N ILE A 51 28.44 -14.24 -13.15
CA ILE A 51 28.81 -15.29 -12.22
C ILE A 51 28.05 -16.56 -12.59
N ASP A 52 28.80 -17.63 -12.85
CA ASP A 52 28.26 -18.98 -13.05
C ASP A 52 28.24 -19.72 -11.70
N SER A 53 27.12 -19.60 -10.99
CA SER A 53 26.91 -20.28 -9.70
C SER A 53 25.41 -20.52 -9.43
N GLN A 54 25.11 -21.57 -8.66
CA GLN A 54 23.74 -21.85 -8.21
C GLN A 54 23.15 -20.70 -7.38
N ALA A 55 23.98 -19.99 -6.63
CA ALA A 55 23.54 -18.82 -5.87
C ALA A 55 23.09 -17.69 -6.81
N MET A 56 23.78 -17.49 -7.95
CA MET A 56 23.42 -16.48 -8.93
C MET A 56 22.16 -16.89 -9.72
N GLU A 57 21.99 -18.18 -9.99
CA GLU A 57 20.72 -18.72 -10.51
C GLU A 57 19.56 -18.40 -9.57
N ASN A 58 19.71 -18.64 -8.26
CA ASN A 58 18.67 -18.33 -7.28
C ASN A 58 18.32 -16.83 -7.26
N GLU A 59 19.32 -15.94 -7.37
CA GLU A 59 19.10 -14.49 -7.46
C GLU A 59 18.26 -14.10 -8.70
N ARG A 60 18.51 -14.76 -9.84
CA ARG A 60 17.71 -14.58 -11.06
C ARG A 60 16.30 -15.15 -10.89
N ASP A 61 16.16 -16.34 -10.32
CA ASP A 61 14.86 -17.00 -10.11
C ASP A 61 13.93 -16.20 -9.21
N ILE A 62 14.47 -15.53 -8.19
CA ILE A 62 13.71 -14.59 -7.35
C ILE A 62 13.12 -13.45 -8.20
N LEU A 63 13.90 -12.87 -9.11
CA LEU A 63 13.41 -11.80 -10.00
C LEU A 63 12.42 -12.33 -11.05
N VAL A 64 12.65 -13.53 -11.61
CA VAL A 64 11.72 -14.16 -12.56
C VAL A 64 10.37 -14.42 -11.89
N LYS A 65 10.38 -15.00 -10.68
CA LYS A 65 9.18 -15.21 -9.88
C LYS A 65 8.49 -13.89 -9.59
N TYR A 66 9.25 -12.87 -9.19
CA TYR A 66 8.68 -11.56 -8.90
C TYR A 66 8.00 -10.91 -10.12
N VAL A 67 8.64 -10.98 -11.30
CA VAL A 67 8.06 -10.48 -12.56
C VAL A 67 6.72 -11.16 -12.84
N LYS A 68 6.66 -12.49 -12.71
CA LYS A 68 5.42 -13.24 -12.88
C LYS A 68 4.34 -12.81 -11.88
N ASP A 69 4.67 -12.83 -10.58
CA ASP A 69 3.71 -12.51 -9.51
C ASP A 69 3.20 -11.08 -9.62
N SER A 70 4.05 -10.13 -10.03
CA SER A 70 3.66 -8.73 -10.21
C SER A 70 2.81 -8.51 -11.47
N ASP A 71 3.08 -9.21 -12.57
CA ASP A 71 2.21 -9.19 -13.76
C ASP A 71 0.83 -9.78 -13.42
N GLU A 72 0.76 -10.89 -12.67
CA GLU A 72 -0.49 -11.46 -12.17
C GLU A 72 -1.24 -10.47 -11.26
N ALA A 73 -0.54 -9.87 -10.30
CA ALA A 73 -1.13 -8.90 -9.38
C ALA A 73 -1.63 -7.64 -10.11
N LEU A 74 -0.93 -7.16 -11.14
CA LEU A 74 -1.36 -6.00 -11.93
C LEU A 74 -2.62 -6.28 -12.76
N ASN A 75 -2.74 -7.49 -13.30
CA ASN A 75 -3.88 -7.92 -14.11
C ASN A 75 -5.07 -8.44 -13.27
N ALA A 76 -4.88 -8.62 -11.97
CA ALA A 76 -5.95 -9.03 -11.06
C ALA A 76 -7.10 -8.02 -11.06
N VAL A 77 -8.33 -8.54 -11.17
CA VAL A 77 -9.57 -7.74 -11.12
C VAL A 77 -10.15 -7.80 -9.72
N LEU A 78 -10.66 -6.67 -9.23
CA LEU A 78 -11.34 -6.60 -7.94
C LEU A 78 -12.54 -7.56 -7.93
N PRO A 79 -12.64 -8.51 -6.97
CA PRO A 79 -13.77 -9.41 -6.91
C PRO A 79 -15.09 -8.67 -6.65
N THR A 80 -16.09 -8.91 -7.51
CA THR A 80 -17.45 -8.39 -7.36
C THR A 80 -18.30 -9.34 -6.51
N GLY A 81 -19.05 -8.85 -5.52
CA GLY A 81 -19.94 -9.70 -4.70
C GLY A 81 -20.50 -9.01 -3.46
N LYS A 82 -21.27 -9.75 -2.65
CA LYS A 82 -21.98 -9.25 -1.46
C LYS A 82 -21.08 -8.62 -0.39
N SER A 83 -19.78 -8.93 -0.38
CA SER A 83 -18.80 -8.41 0.58
C SER A 83 -17.81 -7.46 -0.09
N GLU A 84 -18.33 -6.40 -0.72
CA GLU A 84 -17.52 -5.47 -1.51
C GLU A 84 -16.39 -4.82 -0.68
N LYS A 85 -16.65 -4.50 0.59
CA LYS A 85 -15.65 -3.92 1.50
C LYS A 85 -14.53 -4.91 1.85
N ASN A 86 -14.83 -6.17 2.15
CA ASN A 86 -13.80 -7.19 2.44
C ASN A 86 -13.00 -7.52 1.17
N ASN A 87 -13.69 -7.62 0.03
CA ASN A 87 -13.05 -7.86 -1.27
C ASN A 87 -12.03 -6.77 -1.62
N ARG A 88 -12.35 -5.49 -1.38
CA ARG A 88 -11.45 -4.36 -1.60
C ARG A 88 -10.17 -4.52 -0.78
N PHE A 89 -10.27 -4.81 0.51
CA PHE A 89 -9.08 -4.94 1.34
C PHE A 89 -8.23 -6.14 1.03
N PHE A 90 -8.81 -7.34 0.90
CA PHE A 90 -8.02 -8.52 0.54
C PHE A 90 -7.33 -8.34 -0.81
N PHE A 91 -7.99 -7.65 -1.75
CA PHE A 91 -7.40 -7.29 -3.03
C PHE A 91 -6.20 -6.33 -2.88
N GLY A 92 -6.32 -5.28 -2.06
CA GLY A 92 -5.21 -4.39 -1.74
C GLY A 92 -4.06 -5.11 -1.05
N MET A 93 -4.35 -5.91 -0.03
CA MET A 93 -3.38 -6.71 0.72
C MET A 93 -2.63 -7.71 -0.16
N GLY A 94 -3.31 -8.34 -1.13
CA GLY A 94 -2.66 -9.24 -2.08
C GLY A 94 -1.62 -8.53 -2.95
N LYS A 95 -1.95 -7.34 -3.46
CA LYS A 95 -1.01 -6.50 -4.24
C LYS A 95 0.16 -6.02 -3.38
N ASP A 96 -0.12 -5.59 -2.15
CA ASP A 96 0.90 -5.15 -1.19
C ASP A 96 1.86 -6.28 -0.83
N TYR A 97 1.34 -7.49 -0.58
CA TYR A 97 2.16 -8.66 -0.31
C TYR A 97 3.16 -8.96 -1.44
N VAL A 98 2.73 -8.90 -2.70
CA VAL A 98 3.61 -9.07 -3.86
C VAL A 98 4.66 -7.97 -3.90
N LEU A 99 4.24 -6.71 -3.76
CA LEU A 99 5.16 -5.56 -3.75
C LEU A 99 6.22 -5.68 -2.66
N GLU A 100 5.84 -6.16 -1.48
CA GLU A 100 6.74 -6.39 -0.35
C GLU A 100 7.77 -7.49 -0.60
N GLN A 101 7.48 -8.48 -1.45
CA GLN A 101 8.49 -9.48 -1.83
C GLN A 101 9.69 -8.84 -2.52
N PHE A 102 9.48 -7.85 -3.38
CA PHE A 102 10.57 -7.10 -4.02
C PHE A 102 11.34 -6.24 -3.02
N ASN A 103 10.63 -5.55 -2.12
CA ASN A 103 11.26 -4.66 -1.15
C ASN A 103 12.11 -5.44 -0.14
N ARG A 104 11.57 -6.52 0.44
CA ARG A 104 12.23 -7.34 1.45
C ARG A 104 13.47 -8.04 0.94
N THR A 105 13.44 -8.53 -0.30
CA THR A 105 14.57 -9.25 -0.90
C THR A 105 15.76 -8.33 -1.22
N ARG A 106 15.55 -7.00 -1.30
CA ARG A 106 16.54 -6.10 -1.90
C ARG A 106 16.94 -4.88 -1.07
N THR A 107 16.18 -4.48 -0.06
CA THR A 107 16.41 -3.17 0.61
C THR A 107 16.59 -3.18 2.13
N ALA A 108 16.42 -4.30 2.85
CA ALA A 108 16.15 -4.18 4.29
C ALA A 108 16.93 -5.03 5.32
N TYR A 109 17.73 -6.05 4.95
CA TYR A 109 18.18 -7.00 6.01
C TYR A 109 19.66 -7.39 6.06
N VAL A 110 20.45 -7.09 5.02
CA VAL A 110 21.87 -7.47 5.02
C VAL A 110 22.70 -6.21 4.78
N PRO A 111 23.57 -5.80 5.72
CA PRO A 111 24.56 -4.74 5.49
C PRO A 111 25.31 -5.00 4.19
N ILE A 112 25.62 -3.96 3.42
CA ILE A 112 26.27 -4.09 2.09
C ILE A 112 27.58 -4.89 2.20
N GLU A 113 28.26 -4.78 3.34
CA GLU A 113 29.51 -5.47 3.67
C GLU A 113 29.33 -6.98 3.83
N LYS A 114 28.10 -7.46 4.08
CA LYS A 114 27.75 -8.86 4.29
C LYS A 114 27.10 -9.52 3.07
N LEU A 115 26.90 -8.80 1.96
CA LEU A 115 26.35 -9.38 0.74
C LEU A 115 27.33 -10.37 0.13
N THR A 116 26.81 -11.52 -0.33
CA THR A 116 27.60 -12.43 -1.19
C THR A 116 27.94 -11.75 -2.52
N PRO A 117 28.93 -12.25 -3.27
CA PRO A 117 29.24 -11.72 -4.60
C PRO A 117 28.00 -11.65 -5.53
N GLU A 118 27.16 -12.67 -5.52
CA GLU A 118 25.93 -12.77 -6.32
C GLU A 118 24.88 -11.74 -5.89
N GLN A 119 24.65 -11.61 -4.58
CA GLN A 119 23.74 -10.60 -4.03
C GLN A 119 24.21 -9.18 -4.35
N ARG A 120 25.54 -8.95 -4.34
CA ARG A 120 26.11 -7.65 -4.71
C ARG A 120 25.90 -7.34 -6.19
N VAL A 121 26.19 -8.29 -7.08
CA VAL A 121 25.91 -8.13 -8.52
C VAL A 121 24.44 -7.82 -8.76
N SER A 122 23.53 -8.56 -8.10
CA SER A 122 22.10 -8.33 -8.28
C SER A 122 21.65 -6.98 -7.72
N TRP A 123 22.13 -6.59 -6.54
CA TRP A 123 21.85 -5.27 -5.96
C TRP A 123 22.39 -4.12 -6.81
N ASP A 124 23.63 -4.20 -7.28
CA ASP A 124 24.24 -3.18 -8.13
C ASP A 124 23.51 -3.05 -9.47
N THR A 125 23.05 -4.17 -10.03
CA THR A 125 22.22 -4.18 -11.24
C THR A 125 20.87 -3.51 -11.00
N LEU A 126 20.19 -3.79 -9.89
CA LEU A 126 18.91 -3.15 -9.55
C LEU A 126 19.06 -1.64 -9.30
N LYS A 127 20.15 -1.22 -8.64
CA LYS A 127 20.50 0.21 -8.51
C LYS A 127 20.69 0.86 -9.86
N LYS A 128 21.45 0.23 -10.76
CA LYS A 128 21.67 0.72 -12.13
C LYS A 128 20.35 0.95 -12.89
N HIS A 129 19.32 0.13 -12.63
CA HIS A 129 18.00 0.24 -13.27
C HIS A 129 16.97 1.05 -12.48
N GLY A 130 17.38 1.68 -11.38
CA GLY A 130 16.62 2.75 -10.76
C GLY A 130 15.81 2.37 -9.52
N VAL A 131 16.27 1.38 -8.74
CA VAL A 131 15.62 0.97 -7.48
C VAL A 131 15.63 2.06 -6.40
N LEU A 132 16.63 2.95 -6.41
CA LEU A 132 16.76 4.02 -5.43
C LEU A 132 15.77 5.16 -5.71
N GLU A 133 15.65 5.54 -6.97
CA GLU A 133 14.68 6.52 -7.47
C GLU A 133 13.25 6.02 -7.23
N TYR A 134 13.02 4.72 -7.43
CA TYR A 134 11.76 4.09 -7.04
C TYR A 134 11.50 4.22 -5.53
N ALA A 135 12.48 3.95 -4.67
CA ALA A 135 12.32 4.04 -3.22
C ALA A 135 11.96 5.46 -2.76
N GLU A 136 12.64 6.48 -3.30
CA GLU A 136 12.34 7.88 -3.02
C GLU A 136 10.92 8.28 -3.46
N GLU A 137 10.54 7.92 -4.69
CA GLU A 137 9.21 8.24 -5.23
C GLU A 137 8.10 7.45 -4.52
N LYS A 138 8.37 6.20 -4.09
CA LYS A 138 7.46 5.40 -3.26
C LYS A 138 7.18 6.12 -1.94
N GLU A 139 8.22 6.58 -1.25
CA GLU A 139 8.08 7.31 0.02
C GLU A 139 7.28 8.61 -0.16
N LYS A 140 7.57 9.38 -1.20
CA LYS A 140 6.83 10.60 -1.54
C LYS A 140 5.35 10.31 -1.82
N ARG A 141 5.05 9.25 -2.57
CA ARG A 141 3.66 8.85 -2.88
C ARG A 141 2.92 8.35 -1.66
N SER A 142 3.58 7.60 -0.77
CA SER A 142 3.00 7.16 0.50
C SER A 142 2.60 8.36 1.37
N LYS A 143 3.47 9.37 1.47
CA LYS A 143 3.16 10.63 2.16
C LYS A 143 1.99 11.36 1.54
N ASN A 144 1.99 11.52 0.21
CA ASN A 144 0.91 12.19 -0.50
C ASN A 144 -0.43 11.48 -0.33
N LEU A 145 -0.45 10.14 -0.33
CA LEU A 145 -1.66 9.36 -0.07
C LEU A 145 -2.21 9.64 1.32
N ALA A 146 -1.37 9.56 2.35
CA ALA A 146 -1.79 9.81 3.74
C ALA A 146 -2.34 11.25 3.91
N LEU A 147 -1.65 12.25 3.36
CA LEU A 147 -2.12 13.65 3.41
C LEU A 147 -3.46 13.84 2.68
N HIS A 148 -3.60 13.24 1.50
CA HIS A 148 -4.84 13.31 0.73
C HIS A 148 -6.03 12.68 1.46
N ILE A 149 -5.82 11.56 2.17
CA ILE A 149 -6.86 10.94 2.99
C ILE A 149 -7.35 11.89 4.08
N VAL A 150 -6.43 12.63 4.73
CA VAL A 150 -6.82 13.64 5.73
C VAL A 150 -7.63 14.78 5.10
N ASP A 151 -7.23 15.26 3.92
CA ASP A 151 -7.97 16.32 3.22
C ASP A 151 -9.41 15.89 2.89
N GLU A 152 -9.59 14.67 2.41
CA GLU A 152 -10.92 14.13 2.09
C GLU A 152 -11.74 13.86 3.35
N PHE A 153 -11.10 13.42 4.43
CA PHE A 153 -11.75 13.24 5.72
C PHE A 153 -12.21 14.56 6.33
N GLU A 154 -11.38 15.61 6.28
CA GLU A 154 -11.76 16.95 6.75
C GLU A 154 -12.99 17.48 6.00
N LYS A 155 -13.01 17.31 4.66
CA LYS A 155 -14.19 17.68 3.84
C LYS A 155 -15.43 16.90 4.27
N TYR A 156 -15.29 15.60 4.49
CA TYR A 156 -16.37 14.74 4.98
C TYR A 156 -16.90 15.21 6.35
N MET A 157 -16.02 15.46 7.32
CA MET A 157 -16.39 15.91 8.67
C MET A 157 -17.10 17.27 8.68
N LYS A 158 -16.67 18.20 7.81
CA LYS A 158 -17.30 19.52 7.66
C LYS A 158 -18.67 19.45 6.97
N ALA A 159 -18.85 18.51 6.06
CA ALA A 159 -20.11 18.31 5.34
C ALA A 159 -21.14 17.52 6.15
N LEU A 160 -20.73 16.92 7.28
CA LEU A 160 -21.57 16.01 8.04
C LEU A 160 -22.72 16.75 8.75
N PRO A 161 -24.00 16.43 8.46
CA PRO A 161 -25.13 17.00 9.18
C PRO A 161 -25.12 16.62 10.67
N ALA A 162 -25.70 17.46 11.52
CA ALA A 162 -25.76 17.21 12.97
C ALA A 162 -26.41 15.86 13.32
N ALA A 163 -27.43 15.43 12.56
CA ALA A 163 -28.09 14.14 12.75
C ALA A 163 -27.20 12.93 12.41
N GLU A 164 -26.26 13.09 11.48
CA GLU A 164 -25.31 12.03 11.09
C GLU A 164 -24.06 12.02 11.99
N LYS A 165 -23.75 13.12 12.71
CA LYS A 165 -22.61 13.18 13.65
C LYS A 165 -22.73 12.18 14.79
N GLU A 166 -23.95 11.93 15.27
CA GLU A 166 -24.18 10.90 16.30
C GLU A 166 -23.96 9.48 15.76
N GLN A 167 -24.22 9.24 14.48
CA GLN A 167 -23.96 7.95 13.84
C GLN A 167 -22.46 7.75 13.55
N GLU A 168 -21.75 8.85 13.31
CA GLU A 168 -20.30 8.88 13.01
C GLU A 168 -19.50 9.43 14.19
N LYS A 169 -19.97 9.15 15.41
CA LYS A 169 -19.44 9.72 16.65
C LYS A 169 -17.96 9.43 16.83
N GLU A 170 -17.51 8.20 16.56
CA GLU A 170 -16.10 7.83 16.67
C GLU A 170 -15.20 8.68 15.75
N PHE A 171 -15.62 8.88 14.49
CA PHE A 171 -14.88 9.73 13.55
C PHE A 171 -14.93 11.20 13.95
N SER A 172 -16.07 11.65 14.49
CA SER A 172 -16.25 13.00 15.01
C SER A 172 -15.34 13.29 16.20
N GLU A 173 -15.26 12.37 17.17
CA GLU A 173 -14.39 12.49 18.34
C GLU A 173 -12.91 12.47 17.95
N VAL A 174 -12.51 11.57 17.05
CA VAL A 174 -11.12 11.50 16.56
C VAL A 174 -10.75 12.77 15.80
N TRP A 175 -11.65 13.30 14.98
CA TRP A 175 -11.44 14.58 14.28
C TRP A 175 -11.33 15.76 15.26
N ASP A 176 -12.22 15.82 16.25
CA ASP A 176 -12.20 16.88 17.27
C ASP A 176 -10.90 16.86 18.07
N MET A 177 -10.45 15.69 18.54
CA MET A 177 -9.18 15.55 19.25
C MET A 177 -7.99 15.93 18.36
N TYR A 178 -8.00 15.54 17.07
CA TYR A 178 -6.97 15.94 16.11
C TYR A 178 -6.93 17.46 15.91
N SER A 179 -8.09 18.07 15.63
CA SER A 179 -8.20 19.51 15.34
C SER A 179 -7.85 20.41 16.52
N LYS A 180 -8.00 19.90 17.75
CA LYS A 180 -7.59 20.57 19.00
C LYS A 180 -6.13 20.29 19.39
N ASN A 181 -5.35 19.59 18.55
CA ASN A 181 -4.00 19.12 18.84
C ASN A 181 -3.88 18.21 20.08
N GLU A 182 -4.97 17.59 20.52
CA GLU A 182 -5.00 16.72 21.71
C GLU A 182 -4.36 15.36 21.44
N LEU A 183 -4.31 14.93 20.16
CA LEU A 183 -3.66 13.67 19.76
C LEU A 183 -2.13 13.77 19.63
N GLY A 184 -1.57 14.99 19.57
CA GLY A 184 -0.13 15.19 19.35
C GLY A 184 0.42 14.59 18.05
N LEU A 185 -0.44 14.30 17.08
CA LEU A 185 -0.07 13.73 15.78
C LEU A 185 0.08 14.83 14.74
N ASP A 186 1.11 14.73 13.90
CA ASP A 186 1.13 15.52 12.68
C ASP A 186 0.11 15.00 11.64
N LYS A 187 -0.09 15.76 10.57
CA LYS A 187 -1.06 15.41 9.52
C LYS A 187 -0.73 14.08 8.82
N LEU A 188 0.55 13.76 8.66
CA LEU A 188 1.00 12.53 8.00
C LEU A 188 0.71 11.32 8.89
N GLU A 189 1.06 11.39 10.16
CA GLU A 189 0.80 10.35 11.16
C GLU A 189 -0.70 10.11 11.35
N PHE A 190 -1.48 11.19 11.41
CA PHE A 190 -2.93 11.11 11.47
C PHE A 190 -3.51 10.40 10.23
N GLY A 191 -3.06 10.78 9.02
CA GLY A 191 -3.50 10.14 7.78
C GLY A 191 -3.20 8.66 7.70
N LYS A 192 -2.02 8.22 8.17
CA LYS A 192 -1.65 6.80 8.24
C LYS A 192 -2.57 6.01 9.17
N LYS A 193 -2.86 6.55 10.37
CA LYS A 193 -3.78 5.90 11.32
C LYS A 193 -5.22 5.89 10.81
N LEU A 194 -5.64 6.99 10.18
CA LEU A 194 -6.97 7.11 9.61
C LEU A 194 -7.19 6.13 8.46
N PHE A 195 -6.19 5.93 7.60
CA PHE A 195 -6.22 4.88 6.58
C PHE A 195 -6.50 3.51 7.23
N MET A 196 -5.70 3.13 8.24
CA MET A 196 -5.93 1.86 8.96
C MET A 196 -7.33 1.79 9.55
N ARG A 197 -7.85 2.87 10.14
CA ARG A 197 -9.18 2.90 10.75
C ARG A 197 -10.32 2.79 9.73
N LEU A 198 -10.17 3.36 8.53
CA LEU A 198 -11.15 3.21 7.44
C LEU A 198 -11.25 1.76 6.95
N PHE A 199 -10.19 0.99 7.15
CA PHE A 199 -10.10 -0.44 6.81
C PHE A 199 -9.94 -1.33 8.04
N ASP A 200 -10.23 -0.83 9.25
CA ASP A 200 -10.27 -1.64 10.46
C ASP A 200 -11.50 -2.54 10.33
N TYR A 201 -11.24 -3.83 10.21
CA TYR A 201 -12.27 -4.85 10.25
C TYR A 201 -12.70 -4.98 11.70
N GLU A 202 -13.93 -4.55 12.00
CA GLU A 202 -14.68 -5.30 13.00
C GLU A 202 -14.72 -6.73 12.47
N SER A 203 -13.93 -7.61 13.09
CA SER A 203 -14.35 -9.00 13.19
C SER A 203 -15.75 -8.94 13.76
N GLU A 204 -16.77 -9.14 12.91
CA GLU A 204 -18.14 -9.32 13.36
C GLU A 204 -18.08 -10.29 14.55
N LYS A 205 -18.38 -9.77 15.74
CA LYS A 205 -18.52 -10.53 16.98
C LYS A 205 -19.99 -10.71 17.26
#